data_AF-A0A6V8EAG9-F1
#
_entry.id   AF-A0A6V8EAG9-F1
#
_cell.length_a   1.000
_cell.length_b   1.000
_cell.length_c   1.000
_cell.angle_alpha   90.00
_cell.angle_beta   90.00
_cell.angle_gamma   90.00
#
_symmetry.space_group_name_H-M   'P 1'
#
loop_
_entity.id
_entity.type
_entity.pdbx_description
1 polymer ?
#
loop_
_entity_poly.entity_id
_entity_poly.type
_entity_poly.pdbx_seq_one_letter_code
_entity_poly.pdbx_strand_id
1 'polypeptide(L)'
;MAEDSDKPKQASLVLIGMGPNMLTSMTEEAIVAAKSADFRYYEAYTAMWPIEELERLESRVGPIKKVMRPEVEQPEEILNLAKENTVAVLVVGDPLQATTHVDLQLQAEENGIDCRIIHGISITNIVTGAIGLSNYKFGRQTTLTYPYSNWIATSPLEILAMNRIMGHHTLALLDLDPTGAGTGKQQPMRPKDAVISIGLMIEKLSSGIEDINDNDSLSKLKKQAINELVATKFADWNVVLCSDMGAEDQSIIYTNLADLADFPGGNMNCLVFPASTSDVEEKALLRWSREEG
;
A
#
# COMPACT_ATOMS: atom_id res chain seq x y z
N MET A 1 10.66 40.60 -16.18
CA MET A 1 9.68 40.05 -15.22
C MET A 1 10.47 39.71 -13.99
N ALA A 2 10.30 40.48 -12.92
CA ALA A 2 11.17 40.45 -11.75
C ALA A 2 11.05 39.08 -11.05
N GLU A 3 12.21 38.54 -10.72
CA GLU A 3 12.41 37.27 -10.03
C GLU A 3 11.76 37.30 -8.64
N ASP A 4 10.99 36.26 -8.33
CA ASP A 4 10.39 36.00 -7.02
C ASP A 4 11.43 35.36 -6.06
N SER A 5 12.70 35.75 -6.19
CA SER A 5 13.87 35.02 -5.65
C SER A 5 14.33 35.43 -4.26
N ASP A 6 13.55 36.23 -3.53
CA ASP A 6 14.03 36.86 -2.28
C ASP A 6 13.15 36.60 -1.05
N LYS A 7 12.36 35.51 -1.07
CA LYS A 7 11.85 34.95 0.19
C LYS A 7 12.98 34.15 0.83
N PRO A 8 13.35 34.41 2.11
CA PRO A 8 14.34 33.59 2.80
C PRO A 8 13.89 32.13 2.73
N LYS A 9 14.79 31.26 2.29
CA LYS A 9 14.54 29.82 2.19
C LYS A 9 14.20 29.32 3.59
N GLN A 10 12.93 29.04 3.83
CA GLN A 10 12.45 28.64 5.15
C GLN A 10 12.86 27.19 5.38
N ALA A 11 13.55 26.94 6.49
CA ALA A 11 13.84 25.59 6.94
C ALA A 11 12.51 24.84 7.17
N SER A 12 12.38 23.66 6.59
CA SER A 12 11.11 22.93 6.55
C SER A 12 11.33 21.47 6.21
N LEU A 13 10.41 20.62 6.66
CA LEU A 13 10.26 19.26 6.18
C LEU A 13 9.19 19.22 5.08
N VAL A 14 9.45 18.50 3.99
CA VAL A 14 8.49 18.30 2.90
C VAL A 14 8.32 16.81 2.64
N LEU A 15 7.14 16.27 2.90
CA LEU A 15 6.80 14.89 2.53
C LEU A 15 6.21 14.90 1.11
N ILE A 16 6.83 14.18 0.18
CA ILE A 16 6.54 14.26 -1.25
C ILE A 16 6.12 12.89 -1.77
N GLY A 17 4.88 12.80 -2.26
CA GLY A 17 4.39 11.64 -2.99
C GLY A 17 5.00 11.54 -4.38
N MET A 18 5.68 10.43 -4.65
CA MET A 18 6.34 10.18 -5.94
C MET A 18 5.40 9.59 -6.99
N GLY A 19 4.21 9.14 -6.59
CA GLY A 19 3.43 8.24 -7.44
C GLY A 19 4.06 6.84 -7.55
N PRO A 20 3.40 5.88 -8.19
CA PRO A 20 3.95 4.54 -8.37
C PRO A 20 4.78 4.45 -9.66
N ASN A 21 5.82 3.62 -9.57
CA ASN A 21 6.64 3.06 -10.66
C ASN A 21 7.35 3.98 -11.65
N MET A 22 6.90 5.20 -11.91
CA MET A 22 7.44 6.05 -12.98
C MET A 22 7.64 7.50 -12.53
N LEU A 23 8.71 8.13 -13.01
CA LEU A 23 8.94 9.56 -12.82
C LEU A 23 7.79 10.42 -13.36
N THR A 24 7.12 9.97 -14.43
CA THR A 24 5.96 10.66 -15.01
C THR A 24 4.71 10.60 -14.13
N SER A 25 4.69 9.74 -13.12
CA SER A 25 3.62 9.68 -12.10
C SER A 25 3.76 10.77 -11.03
N MET A 26 4.93 11.44 -10.96
CA MET A 26 5.12 12.58 -10.07
C MET A 26 4.35 13.79 -10.57
N THR A 27 3.74 14.54 -9.65
CA THR A 27 3.17 15.85 -9.97
C THR A 27 4.29 16.85 -10.27
N GLU A 28 4.00 17.86 -11.09
CA GLU A 28 4.97 18.94 -11.34
C GLU A 28 5.36 19.66 -10.03
N GLU A 29 4.41 19.81 -9.11
CA GLU A 29 4.68 20.36 -7.77
C GLU A 29 5.69 19.51 -6.99
N ALA A 30 5.54 18.18 -7.00
CA ALA A 30 6.46 17.25 -6.34
C ALA A 30 7.88 17.37 -6.91
N ILE A 31 8.02 17.44 -8.23
CA ILE A 31 9.33 17.58 -8.89
C ILE A 31 9.98 18.92 -8.55
N VAL A 32 9.22 20.02 -8.59
CA VAL A 32 9.72 21.35 -8.26
C VAL A 32 10.17 21.43 -6.81
N ALA A 33 9.38 20.89 -5.88
CA ALA A 33 9.73 20.87 -4.46
C ALA A 33 10.94 19.99 -4.18
N ALA A 34 10.97 18.78 -4.75
CA ALA A 34 12.09 17.87 -4.62
C ALA A 34 13.39 18.51 -5.16
N LYS A 35 13.34 19.24 -6.28
CA LYS A 35 14.50 19.96 -6.83
C LYS A 35 14.95 21.15 -5.98
N SER A 36 14.01 21.82 -5.33
CA SER A 36 14.29 23.01 -4.52
C SER A 36 14.85 22.69 -3.13
N ALA A 37 14.65 21.45 -2.63
CA ALA A 37 15.15 21.01 -1.35
C ALA A 37 16.69 21.06 -1.27
N ASP A 38 17.24 21.16 -0.07
CA ASP A 38 18.68 21.06 0.17
C ASP A 38 19.09 19.58 0.30
N PHE A 39 18.26 18.80 1.01
CA PHE A 39 18.45 17.37 1.22
C PHE A 39 17.24 16.58 0.71
N ARG A 40 17.49 15.41 0.12
CA ARG A 40 16.46 14.50 -0.40
C ARG A 40 16.70 13.10 0.17
N TYR A 41 15.70 12.57 0.85
CA TYR A 41 15.68 11.23 1.39
C TYR A 41 14.63 10.42 0.64
N TYR A 42 14.98 9.24 0.15
CA TYR A 42 14.03 8.30 -0.42
C TYR A 42 13.79 7.16 0.57
N GLU A 43 12.59 7.07 1.13
CA GLU A 43 12.23 5.91 1.93
C GLU A 43 11.88 4.74 1.03
N ALA A 44 12.44 3.57 1.32
CA ALA A 44 12.25 2.40 0.47
C ALA A 44 11.62 1.21 1.19
N TYR A 45 11.06 1.44 2.39
CA TYR A 45 10.53 0.36 3.23
C TYR A 45 9.02 0.23 3.12
N THR A 46 8.30 1.29 2.71
CA THR A 46 6.85 1.20 2.48
C THR A 46 6.49 0.75 1.07
N ALA A 47 7.34 1.05 0.09
CA ALA A 47 7.27 0.52 -1.27
C ALA A 47 8.59 0.73 -2.02
N MET A 48 8.82 -0.07 -3.06
CA MET A 48 9.99 0.06 -3.92
C MET A 48 9.65 0.80 -5.20
N TRP A 49 10.64 1.51 -5.73
CA TRP A 49 10.59 2.16 -7.04
C TRP A 49 11.65 1.56 -7.96
N PRO A 50 11.41 1.44 -9.27
CA PRO A 50 12.41 0.93 -10.21
C PRO A 50 13.71 1.74 -10.14
N ILE A 51 14.85 1.03 -10.12
CA ILE A 51 16.17 1.66 -9.95
C ILE A 51 16.44 2.67 -11.08
N GLU A 52 16.11 2.31 -12.31
CA GLU A 52 16.29 3.16 -13.50
C GLU A 52 15.46 4.46 -13.40
N GLU A 53 14.25 4.40 -12.85
CA GLU A 53 13.41 5.58 -12.63
C GLU A 53 13.93 6.45 -11.48
N LEU A 54 14.48 5.84 -10.43
CA LEU A 54 15.13 6.57 -9.34
C LEU A 54 16.38 7.33 -9.84
N GLU A 55 17.21 6.71 -10.68
CA GLU A 55 18.37 7.35 -11.31
C GLU A 55 17.95 8.51 -12.23
N ARG A 56 16.86 8.36 -12.99
CA ARG A 56 16.26 9.44 -13.79
C ARG A 56 15.78 10.60 -12.92
N LEU A 57 15.17 10.31 -11.77
CA LEU A 57 14.75 11.33 -10.82
C LEU A 57 15.96 12.06 -10.23
N GLU A 58 16.96 11.32 -9.73
CA GLU A 58 18.19 11.89 -9.15
C GLU A 58 18.91 12.83 -10.12
N SER A 59 18.95 12.45 -11.41
CA SER A 59 19.49 13.31 -12.48
C SER A 59 18.73 14.64 -12.65
N ARG A 60 17.45 14.70 -12.25
CA ARG A 60 16.58 15.88 -12.39
C ARG A 60 16.52 16.75 -11.13
N VAL A 61 16.56 16.13 -9.95
CA VAL A 61 16.36 16.82 -8.65
C VAL A 61 17.63 16.93 -7.79
N GLY A 62 18.72 16.28 -8.20
CA GLY A 62 19.96 16.20 -7.44
C GLY A 62 20.02 14.95 -6.56
N PRO A 63 21.14 14.77 -5.81
CA PRO A 63 21.43 13.53 -5.08
C PRO A 63 20.33 13.12 -4.09
N ILE A 64 20.06 11.82 -4.01
CA ILE A 64 19.01 11.22 -3.17
C ILE A 64 19.65 10.19 -2.22
N LYS A 65 19.43 10.34 -0.91
CA LYS A 65 19.87 9.36 0.10
C LYS A 65 18.75 8.37 0.38
N LYS A 66 18.98 7.09 0.10
CA LYS A 66 18.05 6.01 0.49
C LYS A 66 18.04 5.85 2.02
N VAL A 67 16.85 5.73 2.61
CA VAL A 67 16.60 5.46 4.03
C VAL A 67 15.61 4.32 4.22
N MET A 68 15.67 3.71 5.40
CA MET A 68 14.86 2.56 5.79
C MET A 68 14.00 2.93 7.01
N ARG A 69 13.24 1.97 7.54
CA ARG A 69 12.29 2.22 8.61
C ARG A 69 12.92 2.90 9.84
N PRO A 70 14.07 2.43 10.39
CA PRO A 70 14.64 3.04 11.59
C PRO A 70 14.96 4.52 11.42
N GLU A 71 15.48 4.92 10.27
CA GLU A 71 15.86 6.30 9.99
C GLU A 71 14.65 7.23 9.80
N VAL A 72 13.46 6.68 9.52
CA VAL A 72 12.21 7.44 9.32
C VAL A 72 11.36 7.45 10.59
N GLU A 73 11.27 6.32 11.31
CA GLU A 73 10.53 6.21 12.58
C GLU A 73 11.32 6.77 13.78
N GLN A 74 12.66 6.88 13.67
CA GLN A 74 13.53 7.60 14.61
C GLN A 74 14.27 8.73 13.86
N PRO A 75 13.56 9.79 13.44
CA PRO A 75 14.03 10.73 12.42
C PRO A 75 14.98 11.82 12.95
N GLU A 76 15.83 11.52 13.94
CA GLU A 76 16.71 12.52 14.56
C GLU A 76 17.59 13.24 13.53
N GLU A 77 18.17 12.51 12.56
CA GLU A 77 18.99 13.09 11.50
C GLU A 77 18.16 14.03 10.60
N ILE A 78 17.00 13.55 10.13
CA ILE A 78 16.10 14.27 9.22
C ILE A 78 15.59 15.56 9.88
N LEU A 79 15.09 15.46 11.11
CA LEU A 79 14.56 16.61 11.84
C LEU A 79 15.65 17.62 12.21
N ASN A 80 16.86 17.17 12.57
CA ASN A 80 17.94 18.10 12.86
C ASN A 80 18.39 18.88 11.62
N LEU A 81 18.43 18.25 10.45
CA LEU A 81 18.71 18.96 9.19
C LEU A 81 17.59 19.94 8.83
N ALA A 82 16.33 19.56 9.05
CA ALA A 82 15.15 20.36 8.73
C ALA A 82 14.98 21.62 9.60
N LYS A 83 15.76 21.78 10.67
CA LYS A 83 15.81 23.02 11.48
C LYS A 83 16.50 24.18 10.78
N GLU A 84 17.43 23.89 9.86
CA GLU A 84 18.20 24.92 9.15
C GLU A 84 18.07 24.81 7.61
N ASN A 85 17.47 23.74 7.10
CA ASN A 85 17.43 23.44 5.67
C ASN A 85 16.03 22.99 5.24
N THR A 86 15.77 23.04 3.94
CA THR A 86 14.61 22.34 3.36
C THR A 86 14.97 20.88 3.12
N VAL A 87 14.32 19.96 3.85
CA VAL A 87 14.53 18.51 3.72
C VAL A 87 13.30 17.89 3.06
N ALA A 88 13.50 17.20 1.94
CA ALA A 88 12.47 16.43 1.27
C ALA A 88 12.57 14.95 1.63
N VAL A 89 11.45 14.35 2.02
CA VAL A 89 11.30 12.89 2.16
C VAL A 89 10.36 12.43 1.04
N LEU A 90 10.93 11.67 0.10
CA LEU A 90 10.28 11.14 -1.07
C LEU A 90 9.69 9.76 -0.72
N VAL A 91 8.37 9.63 -0.87
CA VAL A 91 7.58 8.46 -0.52
C VAL A 91 6.93 7.90 -1.79
N VAL A 92 7.06 6.60 -2.04
CA VAL A 92 6.41 5.98 -3.20
C VAL A 92 4.90 6.08 -3.02
N GLY A 93 4.20 6.51 -4.07
CA GLY A 93 2.76 6.73 -4.00
C GLY A 93 2.40 8.08 -3.37
N ASP A 94 1.68 8.06 -2.25
CA ASP A 94 1.27 9.25 -1.49
C ASP A 94 1.75 9.14 -0.03
N PRO A 95 2.31 10.21 0.57
CA PRO A 95 2.92 10.13 1.89
C PRO A 95 1.95 9.67 2.98
N LEU A 96 0.66 9.96 2.87
CA LEU A 96 -0.32 9.71 3.93
C LEU A 96 -1.33 8.60 3.56
N GLN A 97 -1.05 7.81 2.52
CA GLN A 97 -1.88 6.67 2.12
C GLN A 97 -1.17 5.36 2.39
N ALA A 98 -1.73 4.54 3.29
CA ALA A 98 -1.19 3.23 3.66
C ALA A 98 0.24 3.28 4.21
N THR A 99 0.58 4.34 4.93
CA THR A 99 1.87 4.50 5.63
C THR A 99 1.68 5.06 7.04
N THR A 100 2.78 5.14 7.80
CA THR A 100 2.84 5.76 9.13
C THR A 100 3.46 7.16 9.13
N HIS A 101 3.70 7.78 7.98
CA HIS A 101 4.42 9.07 7.90
C HIS A 101 3.69 10.27 8.53
N VAL A 102 2.42 10.12 8.92
CA VAL A 102 1.75 11.09 9.79
C VAL A 102 2.51 11.27 11.11
N ASP A 103 3.17 10.23 11.61
CA ASP A 103 4.00 10.31 12.82
C ASP A 103 5.20 11.25 12.62
N LEU A 104 5.88 11.17 11.47
CA LEU A 104 6.95 12.09 11.13
C LEU A 104 6.45 13.55 11.00
N GLN A 105 5.23 13.75 10.50
CA GLN A 105 4.61 15.07 10.47
C GLN A 105 4.38 15.63 11.88
N LEU A 106 3.86 14.82 12.80
CA LEU A 106 3.63 15.21 14.19
C LEU A 106 4.95 15.50 14.92
N GLN A 107 5.96 14.64 14.74
CA GLN A 107 7.28 14.86 15.34
C GLN A 107 7.94 16.16 14.82
N ALA A 108 7.75 16.52 13.55
CA ALA A 108 8.23 17.79 13.01
C ALA A 108 7.53 18.99 13.69
N GLU A 109 6.21 18.93 13.86
CA GLU A 109 5.43 19.96 14.55
C GLU A 109 5.89 20.14 16.01
N GLU A 110 6.11 19.03 16.74
CA GLU A 110 6.63 19.06 18.12
C GLU A 110 8.03 19.70 18.22
N ASN A 111 8.81 19.64 17.15
CA ASN A 111 10.13 20.28 17.05
C ASN A 111 10.08 21.71 16.48
N GLY A 112 8.89 22.26 16.23
CA GLY A 112 8.71 23.60 15.67
C GLY A 112 9.14 23.73 14.20
N ILE A 113 9.16 22.61 13.47
CA ILE A 113 9.54 22.55 12.05
C ILE A 113 8.27 22.57 11.21
N ASP A 114 8.19 23.50 10.25
CA ASP A 114 7.07 23.51 9.29
C ASP A 114 7.12 22.24 8.43
N CYS A 115 6.01 21.51 8.36
CA CYS A 115 5.91 20.26 7.63
C CYS A 115 4.83 20.36 6.55
N ARG A 116 5.27 20.41 5.29
CA ARG A 116 4.39 20.47 4.12
C ARG A 116 4.22 19.09 3.50
N ILE A 117 2.99 18.76 3.12
CA ILE A 117 2.67 17.53 2.38
C ILE A 117 2.40 17.89 0.93
N ILE A 118 3.08 17.21 0.02
CA ILE A 118 2.75 17.21 -1.41
C ILE A 118 2.22 15.82 -1.74
N HIS A 119 0.91 15.77 -2.03
CA HIS A 119 0.22 14.53 -2.33
C HIS A 119 0.65 13.94 -3.68
N GLY A 120 0.52 12.62 -3.78
CA GLY A 120 0.89 11.84 -4.96
C GLY A 120 -0.22 10.88 -5.38
N ILE A 121 -0.01 10.21 -6.52
CA ILE A 121 -0.92 9.17 -6.99
C ILE A 121 -0.65 7.91 -6.14
N SER A 122 -1.67 7.36 -5.47
CA SER A 122 -1.52 6.15 -4.65
C SER A 122 -2.11 4.92 -5.33
N ILE A 123 -1.54 3.75 -5.05
CA ILE A 123 -2.09 2.46 -5.49
C ILE A 123 -3.57 2.30 -5.09
N THR A 124 -3.97 2.87 -3.96
CA THR A 124 -5.35 2.83 -3.47
C THR A 124 -6.33 3.51 -4.42
N ASN A 125 -5.90 4.56 -5.13
CA ASN A 125 -6.72 5.25 -6.11
C ASN A 125 -6.66 4.58 -7.49
N ILE A 126 -5.48 4.09 -7.90
CA ILE A 126 -5.30 3.47 -9.22
C ILE A 126 -6.13 2.20 -9.29
N VAL A 127 -5.99 1.32 -8.31
CA VAL A 127 -6.63 0.00 -8.34
C VAL A 127 -8.14 0.12 -8.27
N THR A 128 -8.66 0.94 -7.35
CA THR A 128 -10.11 1.14 -7.22
C THR A 128 -10.70 1.73 -8.49
N GLY A 129 -10.01 2.67 -9.15
CA GLY A 129 -10.45 3.25 -10.41
C GLY A 129 -10.26 2.36 -11.67
N ALA A 130 -9.27 1.47 -11.68
CA ALA A 130 -8.87 0.74 -12.90
C ALA A 130 -9.65 -0.57 -13.12
N ILE A 131 -10.00 -1.29 -12.04
CA ILE A 131 -10.52 -2.66 -12.18
C ILE A 131 -12.00 -2.70 -12.57
N GLY A 132 -12.70 -1.56 -12.52
CA GLY A 132 -14.10 -1.43 -12.95
C GLY A 132 -15.15 -1.77 -11.89
N LEU A 133 -14.74 -1.92 -10.63
CA LEU A 133 -15.65 -1.99 -9.48
C LEU A 133 -16.10 -0.59 -9.06
N SER A 134 -17.27 -0.48 -8.43
CA SER A 134 -17.74 0.80 -7.90
C SER A 134 -16.88 1.23 -6.73
N ASN A 135 -16.24 2.40 -6.84
CA ASN A 135 -15.46 3.01 -5.75
C ASN A 135 -16.27 3.17 -4.45
N TYR A 136 -17.58 3.43 -4.56
CA TYR A 136 -18.48 3.57 -3.41
C TYR A 136 -18.73 2.26 -2.65
N LYS A 137 -18.35 1.12 -3.23
CA LYS A 137 -18.51 -0.20 -2.63
C LYS A 137 -17.21 -0.74 -2.03
N PHE A 138 -16.13 0.03 -2.00
CA PHE A 138 -14.93 -0.38 -1.26
C PHE A 138 -15.11 -0.13 0.24
N GLY A 139 -14.84 -1.17 1.02
CA GLY A 139 -14.87 -1.13 2.47
C GLY A 139 -13.51 -0.81 3.06
N ARG A 140 -13.29 -1.24 4.31
CA ARG A 140 -12.02 -1.03 5.00
C ARG A 140 -10.90 -1.81 4.29
N GLN A 141 -9.80 -1.14 3.98
CA GLN A 141 -8.62 -1.78 3.39
C GLN A 141 -7.84 -2.58 4.44
N THR A 142 -7.02 -3.52 3.98
CA THR A 142 -6.15 -4.31 4.86
C THR A 142 -4.82 -4.64 4.20
N THR A 143 -3.90 -5.24 4.96
CA THR A 143 -2.60 -5.72 4.46
C THR A 143 -2.45 -7.19 4.82
N LEU A 144 -2.22 -8.05 3.83
CA LEU A 144 -1.81 -9.43 4.06
C LEU A 144 -0.33 -9.45 4.44
N THR A 145 -0.03 -9.97 5.63
CA THR A 145 1.33 -10.04 6.17
C THR A 145 1.93 -11.42 5.99
N TYR A 146 3.26 -11.51 5.91
CA TYR A 146 3.91 -12.80 6.11
C TYR A 146 3.66 -13.32 7.54
N PRO A 147 3.75 -14.64 7.78
CA PRO A 147 3.82 -15.17 9.14
C PRO A 147 5.19 -14.85 9.75
N TYR A 148 5.23 -14.01 10.78
CA TYR A 148 6.48 -13.59 11.42
C TYR A 148 6.80 -14.45 12.63
N SER A 149 7.90 -15.22 12.62
CA SER A 149 8.42 -15.89 13.83
C SER A 149 7.33 -16.63 14.66
N ASN A 150 6.48 -17.42 13.99
CA ASN A 150 5.31 -18.15 14.53
C ASN A 150 4.06 -17.31 14.86
N TRP A 151 4.05 -16.01 14.54
CA TRP A 151 2.88 -15.16 14.64
C TRP A 151 2.14 -15.07 13.31
N ILE A 152 0.89 -15.52 13.29
CA ILE A 152 -0.03 -15.38 12.16
C ILE A 152 -1.05 -14.28 12.52
N ALA A 153 -1.09 -13.20 11.75
CA ALA A 153 -2.07 -12.13 11.94
C ALA A 153 -3.44 -12.56 11.38
N THR A 154 -4.51 -12.50 12.16
CA THR A 154 -5.87 -12.86 11.69
C THR A 154 -6.69 -11.67 11.23
N SER A 155 -6.30 -10.45 11.65
CA SER A 155 -7.03 -9.21 11.36
C SER A 155 -7.30 -8.98 9.86
N PRO A 156 -6.45 -9.39 8.89
CA PRO A 156 -6.77 -9.18 7.49
C PRO A 156 -8.00 -9.96 7.03
N LEU A 157 -8.13 -11.22 7.45
CA LEU A 157 -9.32 -12.02 7.13
C LEU A 157 -10.55 -11.61 7.92
N GLU A 158 -10.38 -11.09 9.14
CA GLU A 158 -11.51 -10.51 9.88
C GLU A 158 -12.09 -9.28 9.16
N ILE A 159 -11.23 -8.42 8.59
CA ILE A 159 -11.65 -7.28 7.78
C ILE A 159 -12.34 -7.76 6.49
N LEU A 160 -11.74 -8.74 5.81
CA LEU A 160 -12.30 -9.32 4.59
C LEU A 160 -13.70 -9.91 4.84
N ALA A 161 -13.87 -10.68 5.91
CA ALA A 161 -15.15 -11.25 6.32
C ALA A 161 -16.21 -10.17 6.53
N MET A 162 -15.86 -9.13 7.31
CA MET A 162 -16.77 -8.02 7.61
C MET A 162 -17.16 -7.22 6.37
N ASN A 163 -16.20 -6.92 5.49
CA ASN A 163 -16.51 -6.25 4.23
C ASN A 163 -17.42 -7.13 3.36
N ARG A 164 -17.13 -8.44 3.24
CA ARG A 164 -17.91 -9.36 2.41
C ARG A 164 -19.36 -9.46 2.87
N ILE A 165 -19.62 -9.65 4.16
CA ILE A 165 -20.99 -9.75 4.69
C ILE A 165 -21.77 -8.42 4.55
N MET A 166 -21.05 -7.29 4.50
CA MET A 166 -21.63 -5.96 4.26
C MET A 166 -21.76 -5.60 2.76
N GLY A 167 -21.35 -6.48 1.84
CA GLY A 167 -21.40 -6.21 0.40
C GLY A 167 -20.32 -5.24 -0.10
N HIS A 168 -19.21 -5.12 0.63
CA HIS A 168 -18.09 -4.22 0.31
C HIS A 168 -16.90 -4.98 -0.28
N HIS A 169 -16.34 -4.47 -1.37
CA HIS A 169 -15.07 -4.94 -1.93
C HIS A 169 -13.91 -4.59 -0.99
N THR A 170 -12.90 -5.45 -0.95
CA THR A 170 -11.72 -5.25 -0.08
C THR A 170 -10.47 -5.11 -0.93
N LEU A 171 -9.79 -3.96 -0.84
CA LEU A 171 -8.41 -3.85 -1.28
C LEU A 171 -7.50 -4.38 -0.17
N ALA A 172 -6.75 -5.42 -0.49
CA ALA A 172 -5.70 -6.00 0.34
C ALA A 172 -4.33 -5.68 -0.26
N LEU A 173 -3.58 -4.84 0.43
CA LEU A 173 -2.16 -4.63 0.15
C LEU A 173 -1.36 -5.87 0.56
N LEU A 174 -0.20 -6.07 -0.04
CA LEU A 174 0.67 -7.20 0.28
C LEU A 174 1.95 -6.69 0.92
N ASP A 175 2.41 -7.44 1.91
CA ASP A 175 3.63 -7.16 2.65
C ASP A 175 4.88 -7.13 1.76
N LEU A 176 5.90 -6.43 2.23
CA LEU A 176 7.16 -6.25 1.53
C LEU A 176 8.35 -6.85 2.25
N ASP A 177 8.18 -7.31 3.49
CA ASP A 177 9.28 -7.80 4.29
C ASP A 177 8.84 -9.01 5.13
N PRO A 178 9.29 -10.24 4.82
CA PRO A 178 8.95 -11.42 5.58
C PRO A 178 9.52 -11.43 7.01
N THR A 179 10.42 -10.51 7.35
CA THR A 179 10.92 -10.34 8.72
C THR A 179 10.08 -9.34 9.53
N GLY A 180 9.34 -8.47 8.84
CA GLY A 180 8.58 -7.36 9.43
C GLY A 180 9.44 -6.24 10.02
N ALA A 181 10.77 -6.33 9.93
CA ALA A 181 11.69 -5.40 10.57
C ALA A 181 11.80 -4.06 9.82
N GLY A 182 11.45 -4.03 8.52
CA GLY A 182 11.68 -2.87 7.66
C GLY A 182 13.18 -2.56 7.48
N THR A 183 14.04 -3.55 7.74
CA THR A 183 15.50 -3.44 7.69
C THR A 183 16.06 -4.56 6.80
N GLY A 184 16.80 -4.21 5.76
CA GLY A 184 17.36 -5.20 4.82
C GLY A 184 16.75 -5.15 3.43
N LYS A 185 16.87 -6.25 2.68
CA LYS A 185 16.33 -6.36 1.31
C LYS A 185 14.86 -6.75 1.38
N GLN A 186 13.99 -5.85 0.95
CA GLN A 186 12.57 -6.13 0.78
C GLN A 186 12.37 -7.35 -0.11
N GLN A 187 11.44 -8.21 0.28
CA GLN A 187 10.95 -9.33 -0.51
C GLN A 187 9.43 -9.17 -0.62
N PRO A 188 8.95 -8.44 -1.64
CA PRO A 188 7.53 -8.28 -1.90
C PRO A 188 6.80 -9.61 -1.98
N MET A 189 5.69 -9.68 -1.27
CA MET A 189 4.83 -10.84 -1.25
C MET A 189 4.29 -11.14 -2.64
N ARG A 190 4.54 -12.38 -3.08
CA ARG A 190 4.06 -12.91 -4.36
C ARG A 190 2.66 -13.51 -4.20
N PRO A 191 1.90 -13.71 -5.29
CA PRO A 191 0.58 -14.34 -5.22
C PRO A 191 0.58 -15.68 -4.45
N LYS A 192 1.56 -16.54 -4.69
CA LYS A 192 1.75 -17.80 -3.94
C LYS A 192 1.91 -17.59 -2.43
N ASP A 193 2.62 -16.54 -2.01
CA ASP A 193 2.91 -16.25 -0.62
C ASP A 193 1.63 -15.74 0.08
N ALA A 194 0.84 -14.93 -0.64
CA ALA A 194 -0.47 -14.47 -0.18
C ALA A 194 -1.45 -15.63 0.02
N VAL A 195 -1.50 -16.59 -0.90
CA VAL A 195 -2.33 -17.81 -0.76
C VAL A 195 -1.92 -18.62 0.47
N ILE A 196 -0.62 -18.83 0.69
CA ILE A 196 -0.11 -19.53 1.88
C ILE A 196 -0.50 -18.77 3.15
N SER A 197 -0.29 -17.46 3.18
CA SER A 197 -0.64 -16.61 4.33
C SER A 197 -2.13 -16.70 4.65
N ILE A 198 -3.01 -16.58 3.65
CA ILE A 198 -4.46 -16.73 3.82
C ILE A 198 -4.81 -18.11 4.38
N GLY A 199 -4.19 -19.19 3.88
CA GLY A 199 -4.39 -20.54 4.41
C GLY A 199 -4.07 -20.64 5.90
N LEU A 200 -2.91 -20.13 6.32
CA LEU A 200 -2.50 -20.11 7.73
C LEU A 200 -3.44 -19.26 8.60
N MET A 201 -3.92 -18.12 8.08
CA MET A 201 -4.89 -17.28 8.77
C MET A 201 -6.24 -17.99 8.96
N ILE A 202 -6.70 -18.76 7.96
CA ILE A 202 -7.92 -19.57 8.04
C ILE A 202 -7.76 -20.68 9.07
N GLU A 203 -6.64 -21.39 9.09
CA GLU A 203 -6.37 -22.42 10.09
C GLU A 203 -6.43 -21.84 11.51
N LYS A 204 -5.74 -20.71 11.73
CA LYS A 204 -5.73 -20.03 13.03
C LYS A 204 -7.14 -19.55 13.42
N LEU A 205 -7.87 -18.89 12.52
CA LEU A 205 -9.24 -18.44 12.79
C LEU A 205 -10.20 -19.59 13.07
N SER A 206 -10.10 -20.69 12.34
CA SER A 206 -10.94 -21.88 12.53
C SER A 206 -10.71 -22.51 13.91
N SER A 207 -9.46 -22.51 14.38
CA SER A 207 -9.12 -23.03 15.72
C SER A 207 -9.58 -22.16 16.89
N GLY A 208 -9.73 -20.84 16.67
CA GLY A 208 -10.07 -19.87 17.72
C GLY A 208 -11.47 -19.26 17.61
N ILE A 209 -12.33 -19.76 16.74
CA ILE A 209 -13.62 -19.14 16.43
C ILE A 209 -14.62 -19.21 17.60
N GLU A 210 -14.55 -20.27 18.39
CA GLU A 210 -15.40 -20.46 19.57
C GLU A 210 -15.08 -19.43 20.66
N ASP A 211 -13.81 -19.00 20.75
CA ASP A 211 -13.31 -18.03 21.71
C ASP A 211 -13.65 -16.57 21.34
N ILE A 212 -14.19 -16.32 20.15
CA ILE A 212 -14.63 -14.99 19.76
C ILE A 212 -15.84 -14.60 20.63
N ASN A 213 -15.63 -13.56 21.44
CA ASN A 213 -16.66 -12.90 22.24
C ASN A 213 -17.88 -12.59 21.35
N ASP A 214 -19.07 -12.97 21.79
CA ASP A 214 -20.34 -12.75 21.09
C ASP A 214 -21.38 -12.09 22.00
N ASN A 215 -20.93 -11.32 22.99
CA ASN A 215 -21.80 -10.66 23.96
C ASN A 215 -22.63 -9.52 23.37
N ASP A 216 -22.20 -8.91 22.26
CA ASP A 216 -22.89 -7.81 21.57
C ASP A 216 -23.17 -8.14 20.10
N SER A 217 -24.07 -7.37 19.49
CA SER A 217 -24.53 -7.61 18.11
C SER A 217 -23.42 -7.51 17.06
N LEU A 218 -22.46 -6.60 17.24
CA LEU A 218 -21.35 -6.44 16.30
C LEU A 218 -20.41 -7.64 16.39
N SER A 219 -20.10 -8.10 17.60
CA SER A 219 -19.24 -9.27 17.78
C SER A 219 -19.90 -10.57 17.31
N LYS A 220 -21.23 -10.71 17.44
CA LYS A 220 -22.01 -11.80 16.80
C LYS A 220 -21.91 -11.76 15.28
N LEU A 221 -22.11 -10.59 14.68
CA LEU A 221 -22.00 -10.42 13.23
C LEU A 221 -20.59 -10.76 12.74
N LYS A 222 -19.56 -10.32 13.46
CA LYS A 222 -18.16 -10.65 13.17
C LYS A 222 -17.91 -12.15 13.22
N LYS A 223 -18.38 -12.83 14.27
CA LYS A 223 -18.27 -14.29 14.40
C LYS A 223 -18.99 -15.02 13.27
N GLN A 224 -20.18 -14.57 12.88
CA GLN A 224 -20.90 -15.11 11.71
C GLN A 224 -20.09 -14.92 10.42
N ALA A 225 -19.63 -13.69 10.15
CA ALA A 225 -18.89 -13.36 8.94
C ALA A 225 -17.61 -14.20 8.81
N ILE A 226 -16.87 -14.38 9.90
CA ILE A 226 -15.67 -15.22 9.91
C ILE A 226 -16.03 -16.68 9.64
N ASN A 227 -17.09 -17.22 10.27
CA ASN A 227 -17.55 -18.59 10.03
C ASN A 227 -17.88 -18.83 8.54
N GLU A 228 -18.62 -17.91 7.92
CA GLU A 228 -18.96 -17.99 6.50
C GLU A 228 -17.70 -17.93 5.62
N LEU A 229 -16.77 -17.03 5.95
CA LEU A 229 -15.52 -16.88 5.21
C LEU A 229 -14.68 -18.15 5.27
N VAL A 230 -14.36 -18.68 6.46
CA VAL A 230 -13.49 -19.86 6.63
C VAL A 230 -14.09 -21.14 6.05
N ALA A 231 -15.43 -21.23 5.96
CA ALA A 231 -16.11 -22.37 5.35
C ALA A 231 -16.11 -22.32 3.81
N THR A 232 -15.80 -21.18 3.21
CA THR A 232 -15.82 -21.00 1.76
C THR A 232 -14.54 -21.56 1.13
N LYS A 233 -14.66 -22.43 0.12
CA LYS A 233 -13.51 -23.04 -0.58
C LYS A 233 -12.76 -22.01 -1.41
N PHE A 234 -11.45 -22.17 -1.58
CA PHE A 234 -10.62 -21.21 -2.34
C PHE A 234 -11.08 -21.01 -3.78
N ALA A 235 -11.61 -22.05 -4.42
CA ALA A 235 -12.18 -21.97 -5.77
C ALA A 235 -13.39 -21.01 -5.86
N ASP A 236 -14.07 -20.74 -4.74
CA ASP A 236 -15.23 -19.86 -4.64
C ASP A 236 -14.85 -18.44 -4.15
N TRP A 237 -13.56 -18.14 -4.01
CA TRP A 237 -13.04 -16.82 -3.65
C TRP A 237 -12.52 -16.11 -4.89
N ASN A 238 -13.40 -15.37 -5.54
CA ASN A 238 -12.99 -14.48 -6.63
C ASN A 238 -12.03 -13.41 -6.11
N VAL A 239 -10.98 -13.15 -6.88
CA VAL A 239 -9.91 -12.20 -6.54
C VAL A 239 -9.37 -11.56 -7.81
N VAL A 240 -9.04 -10.28 -7.72
CA VAL A 240 -8.33 -9.53 -8.76
C VAL A 240 -6.89 -9.32 -8.30
N LEU A 241 -5.94 -9.91 -9.01
CA LEU A 241 -4.52 -9.62 -8.85
C LEU A 241 -4.18 -8.37 -9.67
N CYS A 242 -3.67 -7.35 -9.00
CA CYS A 242 -3.13 -6.15 -9.64
C CYS A 242 -1.62 -6.10 -9.38
N SER A 243 -0.84 -6.02 -10.46
CA SER A 243 0.62 -6.06 -10.43
C SER A 243 1.19 -4.84 -11.13
N ASP A 244 2.20 -4.21 -10.52
CA ASP A 244 2.96 -3.09 -11.08
C ASP A 244 2.11 -1.94 -11.62
N MET A 245 0.94 -1.70 -11.01
CA MET A 245 -0.01 -0.68 -11.44
C MET A 245 0.65 0.71 -11.53
N GLY A 246 0.44 1.39 -12.66
CA GLY A 246 1.12 2.65 -12.99
C GLY A 246 2.48 2.48 -13.68
N ALA A 247 2.92 1.24 -13.94
CA ALA A 247 4.05 0.93 -14.81
C ALA A 247 3.59 0.57 -16.25
N GLU A 248 4.53 0.47 -17.17
CA GLU A 248 4.27 0.08 -18.58
C GLU A 248 3.87 -1.39 -18.68
N ASP A 249 4.42 -2.22 -17.80
CA ASP A 249 4.20 -3.65 -17.68
C ASP A 249 3.12 -4.02 -16.66
N GLN A 250 2.29 -3.05 -16.24
CA GLN A 250 1.19 -3.31 -15.31
C GLN A 250 0.27 -4.44 -15.81
N SER A 251 -0.27 -5.22 -14.87
CA SER A 251 -1.16 -6.34 -15.18
C SER A 251 -2.32 -6.43 -14.21
N ILE A 252 -3.51 -6.74 -14.73
CA ILE A 252 -4.74 -7.00 -13.97
C ILE A 252 -5.25 -8.39 -14.38
N ILE A 253 -5.45 -9.26 -13.40
CA ILE A 253 -5.92 -10.63 -13.62
C ILE A 253 -7.10 -10.91 -12.68
N TYR A 254 -8.23 -11.32 -13.24
CA TYR A 254 -9.38 -11.81 -12.47
C TYR A 254 -9.39 -13.34 -12.45
N THR A 255 -9.32 -13.91 -11.25
CA THR A 255 -9.21 -15.35 -11.02
C THR A 255 -9.87 -15.73 -9.69
N ASN A 256 -9.71 -16.96 -9.22
CA ASN A 256 -10.06 -17.39 -7.88
C ASN A 256 -8.80 -17.66 -7.02
N LEU A 257 -8.99 -17.78 -5.71
CA LEU A 257 -7.87 -17.96 -4.78
C LEU A 257 -7.13 -19.31 -4.95
N ALA A 258 -7.77 -20.34 -5.50
CA ALA A 258 -7.12 -21.63 -5.73
C ALA A 258 -6.08 -21.53 -6.85
N ASP A 259 -6.38 -20.76 -7.90
CA ASP A 259 -5.49 -20.59 -9.06
C ASP A 259 -4.54 -19.39 -8.89
N LEU A 260 -4.74 -18.54 -7.87
CA LEU A 260 -3.93 -17.34 -7.64
C LEU A 260 -2.43 -17.63 -7.52
N ALA A 261 -2.07 -18.77 -6.92
CA ALA A 261 -0.68 -19.17 -6.70
C ALA A 261 0.11 -19.45 -7.99
N ASP A 262 -0.59 -19.74 -9.10
CA ASP A 262 0.03 -20.06 -10.39
C ASP A 262 0.47 -18.80 -11.15
N PHE A 263 0.02 -17.62 -10.70
CA PHE A 263 0.41 -16.36 -11.31
C PHE A 263 1.73 -15.85 -10.70
N PRO A 264 2.69 -15.41 -11.54
CA PRO A 264 3.98 -14.91 -11.06
C PRO A 264 3.87 -13.57 -10.31
N GLY A 265 2.81 -12.81 -10.59
CA GLY A 265 2.68 -11.41 -10.19
C GLY A 265 3.77 -10.52 -10.79
N GLY A 266 3.85 -9.29 -10.27
CA GLY A 266 4.84 -8.28 -10.61
C GLY A 266 5.84 -8.02 -9.48
N ASN A 267 6.57 -6.91 -9.57
CA ASN A 267 7.47 -6.44 -8.51
C ASN A 267 6.69 -6.00 -7.27
N MET A 268 5.59 -5.29 -7.48
CA MET A 268 4.63 -4.87 -6.46
C MET A 268 3.26 -5.44 -6.78
N ASN A 269 2.59 -6.00 -5.78
CA ASN A 269 1.31 -6.68 -5.96
C ASN A 269 0.30 -6.23 -4.91
N CYS A 270 -0.96 -6.15 -5.30
CA CYS A 270 -2.09 -6.08 -4.38
C CYS A 270 -3.24 -6.93 -4.88
N LEU A 271 -4.13 -7.30 -3.97
CA LEU A 271 -5.31 -8.11 -4.27
C LEU A 271 -6.57 -7.29 -4.01
N VAL A 272 -7.57 -7.45 -4.85
CA VAL A 272 -8.93 -7.00 -4.56
C VAL A 272 -9.85 -8.19 -4.47
N PHE A 273 -10.57 -8.31 -3.36
CA PHE A 273 -11.58 -9.32 -3.16
C PHE A 273 -12.96 -8.69 -3.37
N PRO A 274 -13.65 -9.00 -4.49
CA PRO A 274 -15.00 -8.51 -4.71
C PRO A 274 -15.97 -9.15 -3.70
N ALA A 275 -16.88 -8.37 -3.12
CA ALA A 275 -18.09 -8.89 -2.50
C ALA A 275 -19.19 -9.11 -3.57
N SER A 276 -20.45 -8.80 -3.27
CA SER A 276 -21.51 -8.85 -4.28
C SER A 276 -21.24 -7.84 -5.40
N THR A 277 -21.34 -8.26 -6.65
CA THR A 277 -21.16 -7.43 -7.85
C THR A 277 -22.52 -7.14 -8.51
N SER A 278 -22.64 -5.97 -9.13
CA SER A 278 -23.71 -5.71 -10.11
C SER A 278 -23.35 -6.33 -11.47
N ASP A 279 -24.33 -6.46 -12.37
CA ASP A 279 -24.09 -6.96 -13.74
C ASP A 279 -23.01 -6.18 -14.49
N VAL A 280 -22.88 -4.86 -14.22
CA VAL A 280 -21.87 -4.00 -14.84
C VAL A 280 -20.49 -4.29 -14.26
N GLU A 281 -20.40 -4.43 -12.94
CA GLU A 281 -19.15 -4.78 -12.24
C GLU A 281 -18.66 -6.16 -12.67
N GLU A 282 -19.55 -7.14 -12.77
CA GLU A 282 -19.19 -8.50 -13.20
C GLU A 282 -18.64 -8.50 -14.63
N LYS A 283 -19.34 -7.84 -15.56
CA LYS A 283 -18.85 -7.68 -16.94
C LYS A 283 -17.52 -6.94 -16.99
N ALA A 284 -17.30 -5.97 -16.11
CA ALA A 284 -16.06 -5.23 -16.05
C ALA A 284 -14.88 -6.11 -15.60
N LEU A 285 -15.10 -6.97 -14.60
CA LEU A 285 -14.12 -7.93 -14.08
C LEU A 285 -13.77 -9.02 -15.09
N LEU A 286 -14.77 -9.56 -15.81
CA LEU A 286 -14.58 -10.60 -16.82
C LEU A 286 -13.68 -10.17 -18.00
N ARG A 287 -13.43 -8.87 -18.20
CA ARG A 287 -12.41 -8.40 -19.16
C ARG A 287 -10.99 -8.79 -18.76
N TRP A 288 -10.78 -9.11 -17.48
CA TRP A 288 -9.51 -9.49 -16.90
C TRP A 288 -9.41 -10.99 -16.60
N SER A 289 -10.46 -11.78 -16.85
CA SER A 289 -10.34 -13.24 -16.81
C SER A 289 -9.58 -13.70 -18.05
N ARG A 290 -8.67 -14.67 -17.89
CA ARG A 290 -8.10 -15.34 -19.06
C ARG A 290 -9.21 -16.20 -19.69
N GLU A 291 -9.41 -16.05 -21.00
CA GLU A 291 -10.04 -17.13 -21.77
C GLU A 291 -9.13 -18.36 -21.62
N GLU A 292 -9.70 -19.51 -21.26
CA GLU A 292 -9.00 -20.78 -21.35
C GLU A 292 -8.51 -20.93 -22.80
N GLY A 293 -7.21 -20.74 -23.02
CA GLY A 293 -6.56 -20.94 -24.33
C GLY A 293 -6.38 -22.40 -24.66
#